data_AF-A0A9D9CD07-F1
#
_entry.id   AF-A0A9D9CD07-F1
#
_cell.length_a   1.000
_cell.length_b   1.000
_cell.length_c   1.000
_cell.angle_alpha   90.00
_cell.angle_beta   90.00
_cell.angle_gamma   90.00
#
_symmetry.space_group_name_H-M   'P 1'
#
loop_
_entity.id
_entity.type
_entity.pdbx_description
1 polymer ?
#
loop_
_entity_poly.entity_id
_entity_poly.type
_entity_poly.pdbx_seq_one_letter_code
_entity_poly.pdbx_strand_id
1 'polypeptide(L)'
;SYYAKGEGDIRNSYYKGSSYDAYSEYVSLSGNEWKKIDYVFQVKSDLKAVELIFSVASTSKEGILIDALSLQTTEKPDALESVSMQHLAFATQDGKLLVEAYQPCRLQLYDVLGKLLVQEELQQGSTSFDLEGGVYLMRVNESEMVQKINIH
;
A
#
# COMPACT_ATOMS: atom_id res chain seq x y z
N SER A 1 13.65 5.31 3.68
CA SER A 1 14.86 5.47 4.53
C SER A 1 16.12 5.38 3.69
N TYR A 2 17.24 5.87 4.19
CA TYR A 2 18.57 5.71 3.58
C TYR A 2 19.65 5.85 4.64
N TYR A 3 20.91 5.57 4.28
CA TYR A 3 22.07 5.85 5.13
C TYR A 3 22.90 6.97 4.51
N ALA A 4 23.42 7.86 5.35
CA ALA A 4 24.31 8.93 4.93
C ALA A 4 25.51 9.06 5.89
N LYS A 5 26.67 9.46 5.34
CA LYS A 5 27.88 9.81 6.11
C LYS A 5 28.66 10.92 5.42
N GLY A 6 29.58 11.55 6.14
CA GLY A 6 30.40 12.66 5.65
C GLY A 6 30.34 13.86 6.57
N GLU A 7 30.74 15.02 6.05
CA GLU A 7 30.68 16.30 6.76
C GLU A 7 29.74 17.25 6.01
N GLY A 8 28.71 17.73 6.71
CA GLY A 8 27.75 18.70 6.18
C GLY A 8 26.32 18.42 6.66
N ASP A 9 25.36 19.08 6.03
CA ASP A 9 23.95 18.97 6.36
C ASP A 9 23.17 18.36 5.20
N ILE A 10 22.24 17.45 5.51
CA ILE A 10 21.33 16.86 4.52
C ILE A 10 19.88 17.00 4.96
N ARG A 11 18.98 17.27 4.00
CA ARG A 11 17.54 17.30 4.21
C ARG A 11 16.81 16.80 2.98
N ASN A 12 15.52 16.50 3.13
CA ASN A 12 14.71 15.95 2.06
C ASN A 12 13.54 16.86 1.70
N SER A 13 13.13 16.76 0.44
CA SER A 13 11.83 17.22 -0.06
C SER A 13 11.41 16.24 -1.16
N TYR A 14 10.25 16.45 -1.76
CA TYR A 14 9.82 15.73 -2.94
C TYR A 14 9.01 16.62 -3.88
N TYR A 15 9.08 16.32 -5.16
CA TYR A 15 8.19 16.88 -6.18
C TYR A 15 6.92 16.05 -6.26
N LYS A 16 5.75 16.71 -6.18
CA LYS A 16 4.43 16.07 -6.19
C LYS A 16 3.71 16.24 -7.54
N GLY A 17 4.45 16.17 -8.65
CA GLY A 17 3.90 16.23 -10.01
C GLY A 17 3.45 17.61 -10.49
N SER A 18 3.28 18.59 -9.59
CA SER A 18 2.90 19.97 -9.92
C SER A 18 3.72 21.03 -9.20
N SER A 19 4.21 20.75 -7.99
CA SER A 19 5.09 21.63 -7.24
C SER A 19 6.01 20.86 -6.30
N TYR A 20 6.98 21.55 -5.71
CA TYR A 20 7.82 21.01 -4.64
C TYR A 20 7.11 21.13 -3.29
N ASP A 21 7.33 20.15 -2.42
CA ASP A 21 6.91 20.26 -1.01
C ASP A 21 7.95 21.02 -0.17
N ALA A 22 7.56 21.37 1.05
CA ALA A 22 8.46 21.93 2.05
C ALA A 22 9.61 20.96 2.35
N TYR A 23 10.79 21.53 2.54
CA TYR A 23 11.94 20.78 2.98
C TYR A 23 11.80 20.37 4.45
N SER A 24 12.31 19.18 4.78
CA SER A 24 12.52 18.77 6.16
C SER A 24 13.57 19.65 6.85
N GLU A 25 13.68 19.50 8.18
CA GLU A 25 14.82 20.01 8.92
C GLU A 25 16.12 19.34 8.44
N TYR A 26 17.23 20.05 8.64
CA TYR A 26 18.55 19.53 8.35
C TYR A 26 18.97 18.49 9.39
N VAL A 27 19.58 17.42 8.88
CA VAL A 27 20.32 16.45 9.67
C VAL A 27 21.80 16.70 9.44
N SER A 28 22.51 17.16 10.48
CA SER A 28 23.96 17.31 10.42
C SER A 28 24.66 15.96 10.52
N LEU A 29 25.69 15.81 9.69
CA LEU A 29 26.60 14.67 9.61
C LEU A 29 28.01 15.15 9.96
N SER A 30 28.71 14.37 10.76
CA SER A 30 30.09 14.64 11.14
C SER A 30 30.88 13.33 11.20
N GLY A 31 31.70 13.10 10.18
CA GLY A 31 32.64 11.99 10.13
C GLY A 31 32.15 10.78 9.32
N ASN A 32 32.78 9.64 9.59
CA ASN A 32 32.74 8.46 8.70
C ASN A 32 31.70 7.40 9.10
N GLU A 33 30.84 7.69 10.07
CA GLU A 33 29.81 6.77 10.53
C GLU A 33 28.53 6.89 9.71
N TRP A 34 27.99 5.76 9.27
CA TRP A 34 26.72 5.71 8.54
C TRP A 34 25.55 5.98 9.49
N LYS A 35 24.88 7.12 9.30
CA LYS A 35 23.65 7.48 10.00
C LYS A 35 22.44 7.11 9.17
N LYS A 36 21.53 6.33 9.74
CA LYS A 36 20.23 6.07 9.11
C LYS A 36 19.36 7.33 9.18
N ILE A 37 18.76 7.71 8.06
CA ILE A 37 17.80 8.81 7.94
C ILE A 37 16.47 8.24 7.45
N ASP A 38 15.44 8.48 8.24
CA ASP A 38 14.05 8.14 7.93
C ASP A 38 13.32 9.43 7.51
N TYR A 39 12.85 9.45 6.25
CA TYR A 39 12.05 10.53 5.68
C TYR A 39 10.72 9.95 5.23
N VAL A 40 9.63 10.51 5.75
CA VAL A 40 8.26 10.10 5.44
C VAL A 40 7.57 11.27 4.75
N PHE A 41 6.91 11.00 3.64
CA PHE A 41 6.12 11.97 2.89
C PHE A 41 4.81 11.32 2.43
N GLN A 42 3.81 12.15 2.10
CA GLN A 42 2.48 11.70 1.69
C GLN A 42 2.19 12.13 0.27
N VAL A 43 1.67 11.21 -0.54
CA VAL A 43 1.22 11.49 -1.90
C VAL A 43 -0.31 11.35 -1.91
N LYS A 44 -1.04 12.39 -2.35
CA LYS A 44 -2.51 12.47 -2.19
C LYS A 44 -3.32 12.06 -3.43
N SER A 45 -2.66 11.53 -4.45
CA SER A 45 -3.28 11.14 -5.72
C SER A 45 -2.31 10.31 -6.54
N ASP A 46 -2.81 9.56 -7.52
CA ASP A 46 -1.96 8.95 -8.54
C ASP A 46 -1.13 10.02 -9.26
N LEU A 47 0.16 10.06 -8.93
CA LEU A 47 1.11 10.96 -9.55
C LEU A 47 1.84 10.24 -10.67
N LYS A 48 1.86 10.85 -11.85
CA LYS A 48 2.64 10.34 -13.01
C LYS A 48 4.15 10.37 -12.77
N ALA A 49 4.60 11.24 -11.86
CA ALA A 49 6.01 11.37 -11.49
C ALA A 49 6.12 11.87 -10.05
N VAL A 50 7.03 11.23 -9.30
CA VAL A 50 7.48 11.67 -7.98
C VAL A 50 8.99 11.72 -8.01
N GLU A 51 9.57 12.83 -7.58
CA GLU A 51 11.01 12.99 -7.46
C GLU A 51 11.37 13.13 -5.98
N LEU A 52 12.22 12.24 -5.47
CA LEU A 52 12.81 12.41 -4.15
C LEU A 52 14.02 13.33 -4.24
N ILE A 53 14.05 14.36 -3.40
CA ILE A 53 15.10 15.38 -3.41
C ILE A 53 15.97 15.21 -2.18
N PHE A 54 17.28 15.21 -2.41
CA PHE A 54 18.30 15.34 -1.38
C PHE A 54 18.95 16.71 -1.52
N SER A 55 18.73 17.57 -0.54
CA SER A 55 19.37 18.88 -0.47
C SER A 55 20.53 18.78 0.51
N VAL A 56 21.73 19.02 0.01
CA VAL A 56 22.95 19.06 0.81
C VAL A 56 23.45 20.49 0.96
N ALA A 57 24.00 20.80 2.12
CA ALA A 57 24.59 22.11 2.43
C ALA A 57 25.83 21.94 3.31
N SER A 58 26.64 22.99 3.38
CA SER A 58 27.77 23.07 4.32
C SER A 58 28.78 21.91 4.22
N THR A 59 28.98 21.35 3.02
CA THR A 59 29.78 20.14 2.86
C THR A 59 31.28 20.41 2.86
N SER A 60 32.08 19.46 3.36
CA SER A 60 33.53 19.44 3.14
C SER A 60 33.89 19.06 1.70
N LYS A 61 35.18 18.90 1.41
CA LYS A 61 35.69 18.47 0.10
C LYS A 61 35.27 17.03 -0.24
N GLU A 62 35.12 16.19 0.78
CA GLU A 62 34.74 14.78 0.68
C GLU A 62 33.24 14.61 0.43
N GLY A 63 32.45 15.64 0.76
CA GLY A 63 31.01 15.66 0.53
C GLY A 63 30.23 14.73 1.46
N ILE A 64 28.99 14.43 1.05
CA ILE A 64 28.10 13.49 1.72
C ILE A 64 27.92 12.28 0.81
N LEU A 65 28.11 11.09 1.37
CA LEU A 65 27.81 9.82 0.70
C LEU A 65 26.44 9.34 1.15
N ILE A 66 25.64 8.86 0.20
CA ILE A 66 24.29 8.32 0.43
C ILE A 66 24.26 6.90 -0.11
N ASP A 67 23.73 5.96 0.67
CA ASP A 67 23.62 4.55 0.27
C ASP A 67 22.38 3.87 0.88
N ALA A 68 22.06 2.68 0.38
CA ALA A 68 20.97 1.82 0.83
C ALA A 68 19.62 2.55 0.88
N LEU A 69 19.34 3.35 -0.16
CA LEU A 69 18.05 3.99 -0.33
C LEU A 69 16.95 2.93 -0.47
N SER A 70 16.00 2.95 0.45
CA SER A 70 14.81 2.11 0.42
C SER A 70 13.57 2.99 0.48
N LEU A 71 12.74 2.90 -0.56
CA LEU A 71 11.42 3.50 -0.59
C LEU A 71 10.40 2.40 -0.28
N GLN A 72 9.61 2.61 0.76
CA GLN A 72 8.56 1.69 1.19
C GLN A 72 7.32 2.51 1.46
N THR A 73 6.16 1.98 1.08
CA THR A 73 4.88 2.53 1.49
C THR A 73 4.70 2.28 2.99
N THR A 74 4.46 3.35 3.77
CA THR A 74 4.03 3.21 5.18
C THR A 74 2.54 2.92 5.29
N GLU A 75 1.84 2.85 4.16
CA GLU A 75 0.51 2.30 4.07
C GLU A 75 0.59 0.82 4.45
N LYS A 76 -0.12 0.47 5.53
CA LYS A 76 -0.80 -0.82 5.60
C LYS A 76 -1.45 -0.99 4.21
N PRO A 77 -1.20 -2.08 3.47
CA PRO A 77 -1.75 -2.26 2.12
C PRO A 77 -3.18 -1.80 2.17
N ASP A 78 -3.54 -0.82 1.32
CA ASP A 78 -4.83 -0.11 1.31
C ASP A 78 -5.79 -0.89 2.14
N ALA A 79 -6.12 -0.40 3.34
CA ALA A 79 -6.94 -1.13 4.30
C ALA A 79 -7.98 -1.83 3.46
N LEU A 80 -7.79 -3.16 3.32
CA LEU A 80 -8.48 -3.99 2.33
C LEU A 80 -9.86 -3.41 2.17
N GLU A 81 -10.34 -3.06 0.96
CA GLU A 81 -11.71 -2.55 0.81
C GLU A 81 -12.65 -3.59 1.43
N SER A 82 -12.88 -3.42 2.73
CA SER A 82 -13.35 -4.46 3.61
C SER A 82 -14.79 -4.11 3.72
N VAL A 83 -15.49 -4.47 2.66
CA VAL A 83 -16.92 -4.39 2.68
C VAL A 83 -17.36 -5.52 3.60
N SER A 84 -17.74 -5.12 4.81
CA SER A 84 -18.35 -6.02 5.77
C SER A 84 -19.80 -6.22 5.37
N MET A 85 -20.16 -7.48 5.13
CA MET A 85 -21.55 -7.91 5.24
C MET A 85 -21.76 -8.44 6.64
N GLN A 86 -23.02 -8.51 7.08
CA GLN A 86 -23.38 -8.98 8.43
C GLN A 86 -22.74 -10.33 8.86
N HIS A 87 -22.23 -11.13 7.91
CA HIS A 87 -21.67 -12.46 8.15
C HIS A 87 -20.17 -12.59 7.84
N LEU A 88 -19.57 -11.67 7.08
CA LEU A 88 -18.16 -11.76 6.68
C LEU A 88 -17.56 -10.41 6.33
N ALA A 89 -16.24 -10.32 6.38
CA ALA A 89 -15.46 -9.32 5.65
C ALA A 89 -14.69 -9.99 4.51
N PHE A 90 -14.36 -9.23 3.48
CA PHE A 90 -13.55 -9.72 2.39
C PHE A 90 -12.59 -8.67 1.88
N ALA A 91 -11.68 -9.11 1.01
CA ALA A 91 -10.68 -8.28 0.41
C ALA A 91 -10.11 -8.89 -0.86
N THR A 92 -9.39 -8.10 -1.65
CA THR A 92 -8.77 -8.57 -2.89
C THR A 92 -7.26 -8.33 -2.86
N GLN A 93 -6.47 -9.35 -3.20
CA GLN A 93 -5.01 -9.25 -3.24
C GLN A 93 -4.44 -10.24 -4.27
N ASP A 94 -3.61 -9.75 -5.20
CA ASP A 94 -2.83 -10.57 -6.14
C ASP A 94 -3.66 -11.63 -6.88
N GLY A 95 -4.79 -11.24 -7.48
CA GLY A 95 -5.71 -12.19 -8.14
C GLY A 95 -6.52 -13.08 -7.17
N LYS A 96 -6.52 -12.80 -5.87
CA LYS A 96 -7.27 -13.58 -4.88
C LYS A 96 -8.36 -12.77 -4.22
N LEU A 97 -9.46 -13.43 -3.90
CA LEU A 97 -10.45 -12.95 -2.93
C LEU A 97 -10.14 -13.58 -1.56
N LEU A 98 -9.77 -12.77 -0.59
CA LEU A 98 -9.61 -13.16 0.82
C LEU A 98 -10.93 -12.94 1.54
N VAL A 99 -11.37 -13.90 2.35
CA VAL A 99 -12.65 -13.84 3.08
C VAL A 99 -12.42 -14.22 4.53
N GLU A 100 -12.95 -13.42 5.46
CA GLU A 100 -13.04 -13.69 6.88
C GLU A 100 -14.51 -13.84 7.27
N ALA A 101 -14.96 -15.08 7.51
CA ALA A 101 -16.32 -15.34 7.95
C ALA A 101 -16.42 -15.21 9.47
N TYR A 102 -17.31 -14.34 9.95
CA TYR A 102 -17.55 -14.14 11.39
C TYR A 102 -18.48 -15.22 11.99
N GLN A 103 -19.25 -15.88 11.14
CA GLN A 103 -20.15 -16.99 11.47
C GLN A 103 -20.39 -17.86 10.24
N PRO A 104 -20.89 -19.10 10.39
CA PRO A 104 -21.16 -19.96 9.26
C PRO A 104 -22.08 -19.29 8.22
N CYS A 105 -21.69 -19.33 6.95
CA CYS A 105 -22.46 -18.73 5.87
C CYS A 105 -22.17 -19.39 4.51
N ARG A 106 -23.14 -19.33 3.61
CA ARG A 106 -23.00 -19.68 2.20
C ARG A 106 -22.52 -18.47 1.41
N LEU A 107 -21.38 -18.60 0.75
CA LEU A 107 -20.85 -17.62 -0.20
C LEU A 107 -21.05 -18.10 -1.63
N GLN A 108 -21.50 -17.21 -2.51
CA GLN A 108 -21.62 -17.45 -3.94
C GLN A 108 -20.94 -16.32 -4.73
N LEU A 109 -20.13 -16.67 -5.72
CA LEU A 109 -19.49 -15.72 -6.64
C LEU A 109 -19.99 -15.94 -8.06
N TYR A 110 -20.35 -14.85 -8.73
CA TYR A 110 -20.79 -14.84 -10.11
C TYR A 110 -19.90 -13.92 -10.94
N ASP A 111 -19.71 -14.22 -12.22
CA ASP A 111 -19.18 -13.25 -13.17
C ASP A 111 -20.20 -12.14 -13.50
N VAL A 112 -19.77 -11.14 -14.27
CA VAL A 112 -20.65 -10.03 -14.71
C VAL A 112 -21.81 -10.45 -15.61
N LEU A 113 -21.77 -11.64 -16.19
CA LEU A 113 -22.85 -12.21 -17.00
C LEU A 113 -23.82 -13.04 -16.15
N GLY A 114 -23.58 -13.16 -14.84
CA GLY A 114 -24.41 -13.91 -13.91
C GLY A 114 -24.11 -15.40 -13.86
N LYS A 115 -23.01 -15.88 -14.43
CA LYS A 115 -22.58 -17.28 -14.33
C LYS A 115 -22.01 -17.53 -12.94
N LEU A 116 -22.52 -18.54 -12.23
CA LEU A 116 -21.97 -19.00 -10.95
C LEU A 116 -20.58 -19.63 -11.16
N LEU A 117 -19.60 -19.16 -10.40
CA LEU A 117 -18.21 -19.64 -10.43
C LEU A 117 -17.81 -20.39 -9.17
N VAL A 118 -18.23 -19.87 -8.01
CA VAL A 118 -17.91 -20.44 -6.69
C VAL A 118 -19.18 -20.53 -5.85
N GLN A 119 -19.35 -21.64 -5.14
CA GLN A 119 -20.35 -21.78 -4.10
C GLN A 119 -19.77 -22.60 -2.95
N GLU A 120 -19.59 -21.97 -1.79
CA GLU A 120 -18.98 -22.62 -0.62
C GLU A 120 -19.79 -22.35 0.66
N GLU A 121 -19.80 -23.35 1.54
CA GLU A 121 -20.30 -23.23 2.91
C GLU A 121 -19.10 -22.93 3.82
N LEU A 122 -18.95 -21.67 4.19
CA LEU A 122 -17.85 -21.20 5.02
C LEU A 122 -18.15 -21.44 6.49
N GLN A 123 -17.16 -21.95 7.23
CA GLN A 123 -17.14 -21.93 8.69
C GLN A 123 -16.50 -20.62 9.17
N GLN A 124 -16.63 -20.32 10.47
CA GLN A 124 -15.95 -19.17 11.06
C GLN A 124 -14.43 -19.27 10.84
N GLY A 125 -13.84 -18.17 10.36
CA GLY A 125 -12.41 -18.05 10.08
C GLY A 125 -12.10 -17.61 8.65
N SER A 126 -10.82 -17.69 8.30
CA SER A 126 -10.30 -17.17 7.04
C SER A 126 -10.25 -18.21 5.93
N THR A 127 -10.56 -17.78 4.70
CA THR A 127 -10.34 -18.56 3.48
C THR A 127 -9.91 -17.64 2.32
N SER A 128 -9.47 -18.23 1.21
CA SER A 128 -9.09 -17.51 0.00
C SER A 128 -9.53 -18.23 -1.27
N PHE A 129 -9.92 -17.47 -2.28
CA PHE A 129 -10.28 -17.96 -3.61
C PHE A 129 -9.37 -17.37 -4.67
N ASP A 130 -8.78 -18.21 -5.51
CA ASP A 130 -8.04 -17.77 -6.69
C ASP A 130 -9.03 -17.43 -7.81
N LEU A 131 -9.00 -16.19 -8.29
CA LEU A 131 -9.88 -15.69 -9.34
C LEU A 131 -9.03 -15.03 -10.43
N GLU A 132 -9.53 -15.00 -11.67
CA GLU A 132 -8.89 -14.19 -12.70
C GLU A 132 -9.12 -12.69 -12.40
N GLY A 133 -8.26 -11.82 -12.92
CA GLY A 133 -8.46 -10.38 -12.81
C GLY A 133 -9.77 -9.99 -13.51
N GLY A 134 -10.65 -9.26 -12.82
CA GLY A 134 -11.99 -8.98 -13.33
C GLY A 134 -12.99 -8.47 -12.30
N VAL A 135 -14.24 -8.39 -12.71
CA VAL A 135 -15.36 -7.93 -11.88
C VAL A 135 -16.26 -9.12 -11.54
N TYR A 136 -16.63 -9.23 -10.28
CA TYR A 136 -17.47 -10.30 -9.76
C TYR A 136 -18.63 -9.75 -8.93
N LEU A 137 -19.70 -10.54 -8.86
CA LEU A 137 -20.82 -10.31 -7.96
C LEU A 137 -20.76 -11.35 -6.85
N MET A 138 -20.77 -10.90 -5.60
CA MET A 138 -20.80 -11.77 -4.44
C MET A 138 -22.15 -11.70 -3.73
N ARG A 139 -22.66 -12.87 -3.35
CA ARG A 139 -23.87 -13.05 -2.56
C ARG A 139 -23.58 -13.90 -1.33
N VAL A 140 -24.15 -13.53 -0.19
CA VAL A 140 -24.01 -14.26 1.08
C VAL A 140 -25.38 -14.61 1.65
N ASN A 141 -25.56 -15.86 2.08
CA ASN A 141 -26.77 -16.38 2.76
C ASN A 141 -28.10 -15.96 2.11
N GLU A 142 -28.31 -16.31 0.83
CA GLU A 142 -29.51 -15.97 0.03
C GLU A 142 -29.98 -14.51 0.13
N SER A 143 -29.14 -13.60 0.66
CA SER A 143 -29.54 -12.21 0.86
C SER A 143 -29.79 -11.53 -0.47
N GLU A 144 -30.66 -10.53 -0.46
CA GLU A 144 -30.91 -9.67 -1.62
C GLU A 144 -29.73 -8.71 -1.89
N MET A 145 -28.78 -8.63 -0.96
CA MET A 145 -27.61 -7.78 -1.08
C MET A 145 -26.54 -8.50 -1.93
N VAL A 146 -26.27 -7.93 -3.10
CA VAL A 146 -25.18 -8.37 -3.99
C VAL A 146 -24.09 -7.31 -3.98
N GLN A 147 -22.88 -7.71 -3.64
CA GLN A 147 -21.72 -6.81 -3.61
C GLN A 147 -20.90 -6.98 -4.88
N LYS A 148 -20.59 -5.86 -5.55
CA LYS A 148 -19.63 -5.83 -6.65
C LYS A 148 -18.20 -5.86 -6.08
N ILE A 149 -17.35 -6.70 -6.65
CA ILE A 149 -15.94 -6.87 -6.28
C ILE A 149 -15.08 -6.68 -7.52
N ASN A 150 -13.98 -5.95 -7.42
CA ASN A 150 -12.96 -5.86 -8.47
C ASN A 150 -11.71 -6.61 -8.00
N ILE A 151 -11.25 -7.56 -8.80
CA ILE A 151 -10.02 -8.32 -8.59
C ILE A 151 -8.98 -7.75 -9.56
N HIS A 152 -7.84 -7.32 -9.03
CA HIS A 152 -6.71 -6.74 -9.77
C HIS A 152 -5.55 -7.73 -9.88
#